data_AF-A0A964EWC3-F1
#
_entry.id   AF-A0A964EWC3-F1
#
_cell.length_a   1.000
_cell.length_b   1.000
_cell.length_c   1.000
_cell.angle_alpha   90.00
_cell.angle_beta   90.00
_cell.angle_gamma   90.00
#
_symmetry.space_group_name_H-M   'P 1'
#
loop_
_entity.id
_entity.type
_entity.pdbx_description
1 polymer ?
#
loop_
_entity_poly.entity_id
_entity_poly.type
_entity_poly.pdbx_seq_one_letter_code
_entity_poly.pdbx_strand_id
1 'polypeptide(L)'
;MHPALELLILPGTPADRAARALAHVPFAASSVVALAVPVPRANALAVRLLTEDGRPAPVDLAVVAAALSTQDHGVGLARLDGDAERRAWLQYRGGQQIARFTVDDELWIPLDERGQPDLDGDMRRFGDGVPEEGWRRLRSCLDLGMERFVSCRFTPITRALERLRAGEDSDARAWILVSGGRALLPPQEIGWRQLFR
;
A
#
# COMPACT_ATOMS: atom_id res chain seq x y z
N MET A 1 0.03 -0.07 -21.10
CA MET A 1 -0.90 0.35 -20.03
C MET A 1 -0.81 -0.67 -18.92
N HIS A 2 -0.10 -0.36 -17.84
CA HIS A 2 -0.02 -1.26 -16.69
C HIS A 2 -1.30 -1.10 -15.86
N PRO A 3 -1.93 -2.20 -15.39
CA PRO A 3 -3.12 -2.08 -14.56
C PRO A 3 -2.77 -1.35 -13.25
N ALA A 4 -3.66 -0.46 -12.81
CA ALA A 4 -3.52 0.23 -11.54
C ALA A 4 -3.34 -0.79 -10.40
N LEU A 5 -2.34 -0.53 -9.57
CA LEU A 5 -2.02 -1.31 -8.39
C LEU A 5 -2.69 -0.66 -7.18
N GLU A 6 -3.61 -1.40 -6.56
CA GLU A 6 -4.27 -0.97 -5.33
C GLU A 6 -3.87 -1.87 -4.16
N LEU A 7 -3.62 -1.25 -3.01
CA LEU A 7 -3.10 -1.91 -1.81
C LEU A 7 -3.75 -1.33 -0.56
N LEU A 8 -4.15 -2.21 0.35
CA LEU A 8 -4.46 -1.84 1.74
C LEU A 8 -3.15 -1.75 2.51
N ILE A 9 -2.95 -0.67 3.26
CA ILE A 9 -1.78 -0.50 4.11
C ILE A 9 -2.26 -0.50 5.56
N LEU A 10 -1.72 -1.44 6.33
CA LEU A 10 -2.10 -1.70 7.72
C LEU A 10 -0.89 -1.41 8.63
N PRO A 11 -0.82 -0.22 9.25
CA PRO A 11 0.32 0.20 10.06
C PRO A 11 0.38 -0.59 11.37
N GLY A 12 1.55 -1.15 11.68
CA GLY A 12 1.77 -1.90 12.92
C GLY A 12 0.95 -3.18 13.09
N THR A 13 0.21 -3.61 12.05
CA THR A 13 -0.64 -4.80 12.11
C THR A 13 0.14 -6.04 11.66
N PRO A 14 0.29 -7.07 12.52
CA PRO A 14 0.88 -8.34 12.11
C PRO A 14 0.04 -9.07 11.05
N ALA A 15 0.69 -9.84 10.18
CA ALA A 15 0.02 -10.46 9.03
C ALA A 15 -1.10 -11.44 9.41
N ASP A 16 -0.92 -12.26 10.45
CA ASP A 16 -1.98 -13.17 10.92
C ASP A 16 -3.21 -12.43 11.48
N ARG A 17 -2.99 -11.28 12.13
CA ARG A 17 -4.07 -10.43 12.64
C ARG A 17 -4.82 -9.76 11.49
N ALA A 18 -4.09 -9.25 10.50
CA ALA A 18 -4.66 -8.67 9.29
C ALA A 18 -5.52 -9.69 8.53
N ALA A 19 -5.01 -10.92 8.33
CA ALA A 19 -5.74 -11.99 7.65
C ALA A 19 -7.05 -12.34 8.37
N ARG A 20 -7.03 -12.45 9.71
CA ARG A 20 -8.24 -12.70 10.51
C ARG A 20 -9.25 -11.55 10.39
N ALA A 21 -8.81 -10.30 10.50
CA ALA A 21 -9.69 -9.14 10.35
C ALA A 21 -10.32 -9.09 8.95
N LEU A 22 -9.52 -9.33 7.92
CA LEU A 22 -9.97 -9.40 6.53
C LEU A 22 -10.99 -10.52 6.29
N ALA A 23 -10.82 -11.68 6.92
CA ALA A 23 -11.76 -12.80 6.77
C ALA A 23 -13.18 -12.49 7.31
N HIS A 24 -13.31 -11.47 8.17
CA HIS A 24 -14.61 -10.97 8.65
C HIS A 24 -15.25 -9.91 7.75
N VAL A 25 -14.56 -9.46 6.69
CA VAL A 25 -15.13 -8.50 5.73
C VAL A 25 -16.12 -9.24 4.81
N PRO A 26 -17.33 -8.71 4.61
CA PRO A 26 -18.35 -9.35 3.77
C PRO A 26 -18.04 -9.11 2.28
N PHE A 27 -17.16 -9.93 1.70
CA PHE A 27 -16.84 -9.85 0.28
C PHE A 27 -17.99 -10.38 -0.59
N ALA A 28 -18.36 -9.63 -1.62
CA ALA A 28 -19.25 -10.09 -2.69
C ALA A 28 -18.45 -10.69 -3.86
N ALA A 29 -17.55 -11.64 -3.57
CA ALA A 29 -16.66 -12.28 -4.55
C ALA A 29 -16.63 -13.79 -4.36
N SER A 30 -16.42 -14.54 -5.45
CA SER A 30 -16.33 -16.01 -5.41
C SER A 30 -15.03 -16.52 -4.79
N SER A 31 -13.95 -15.77 -4.91
CA SER A 31 -12.64 -16.10 -4.35
C SER A 31 -11.89 -14.83 -3.98
N VAL A 32 -11.30 -14.81 -2.79
CA VAL A 32 -10.46 -13.72 -2.30
C VAL A 32 -9.29 -14.31 -1.55
N VAL A 33 -8.09 -13.94 -1.97
CA VAL A 33 -6.81 -14.23 -1.35
C VAL A 33 -6.16 -12.92 -0.95
N ALA A 34 -5.73 -12.81 0.30
CA ALA A 34 -4.89 -11.70 0.76
C ALA A 34 -3.42 -12.07 0.62
N LEU A 35 -2.69 -11.34 -0.22
CA LEU A 35 -1.23 -11.34 -0.24
C LEU A 35 -0.74 -10.23 0.67
N ALA A 36 -0.14 -10.59 1.80
CA ALA A 36 0.41 -9.64 2.77
C ALA A 36 1.94 -9.57 2.64
N VAL A 37 2.43 -8.35 2.44
CA VAL A 37 3.83 -8.03 2.19
C VAL A 37 4.32 -7.12 3.31
N PRO A 38 5.20 -7.60 4.19
CA PRO A 38 5.80 -6.77 5.23
C PRO A 38 6.58 -5.60 4.61
N VAL A 39 6.43 -4.41 5.17
CA VAL A 39 7.20 -3.21 4.81
C VAL A 39 7.88 -2.68 6.07
N PRO A 40 9.00 -3.31 6.50
CA PRO A 40 9.60 -3.02 7.81
C PRO A 40 10.00 -1.56 7.98
N ARG A 41 10.54 -0.93 6.91
CA ARG A 41 10.95 0.48 6.92
C ARG A 41 9.80 1.46 7.18
N ALA A 42 8.56 1.05 6.92
CA ALA A 42 7.36 1.84 7.15
C ALA A 42 6.58 1.37 8.39
N ASN A 43 7.07 0.35 9.11
CA ASN A 43 6.34 -0.36 10.18
C ASN A 43 4.90 -0.69 9.74
N ALA A 44 4.74 -1.25 8.54
CA ALA A 44 3.43 -1.47 7.93
C ALA A 44 3.38 -2.81 7.21
N LEU A 45 2.16 -3.27 6.98
CA LEU A 45 1.84 -4.41 6.14
C LEU A 45 1.09 -3.91 4.91
N ALA A 46 1.62 -4.17 3.71
CA ALA A 46 0.93 -3.92 2.46
C ALA A 46 0.15 -5.17 2.05
N VAL A 47 -1.15 -5.06 1.86
CA VAL A 47 -2.02 -6.16 1.50
C VAL A 47 -2.63 -5.91 0.13
N ARG A 48 -2.45 -6.88 -0.78
CA ARG A 48 -3.15 -6.92 -2.06
C ARG A 48 -4.22 -8.01 -2.00
N LEU A 49 -5.43 -7.69 -2.46
CA LEU A 49 -6.50 -8.67 -2.59
C LEU A 49 -6.54 -9.20 -4.02
N LEU A 50 -6.41 -10.51 -4.12
CA LEU A 50 -6.29 -11.26 -5.35
C LEU A 50 -7.37 -12.35 -5.40
N THR A 51 -7.64 -12.90 -6.56
CA THR A 51 -8.30 -14.18 -6.74
C THR A 51 -7.30 -15.32 -6.52
N GLU A 52 -7.77 -16.56 -6.39
CA GLU A 52 -6.90 -17.75 -6.29
C GLU A 52 -5.96 -17.94 -7.50
N ASP A 53 -6.32 -17.42 -8.68
CA ASP A 53 -5.47 -17.41 -9.89
C ASP A 53 -4.55 -16.17 -9.98
N GLY A 54 -4.41 -15.39 -8.90
CA GLY A 54 -3.45 -14.30 -8.80
C GLY A 54 -3.84 -12.99 -9.49
N ARG A 55 -5.06 -12.89 -10.03
CA ARG A 55 -5.60 -11.64 -10.61
C ARG A 55 -6.13 -10.73 -9.50
N PRO A 56 -6.28 -9.41 -9.72
CA PRO A 56 -6.97 -8.54 -8.76
C PRO A 56 -8.37 -9.07 -8.44
N ALA A 57 -8.69 -9.19 -7.16
CA ALA A 57 -10.04 -9.57 -6.74
C ALA A 57 -11.04 -8.47 -7.15
N PRO A 58 -12.26 -8.82 -7.61
CA PRO A 58 -13.29 -7.85 -7.96
C PRO A 58 -13.98 -7.31 -6.68
N VAL A 59 -13.21 -6.59 -5.86
CA VAL A 59 -13.64 -6.06 -4.57
C VAL A 59 -13.41 -4.56 -4.53
N ASP A 60 -14.35 -3.83 -3.92
CA ASP A 60 -14.15 -2.40 -3.66
C ASP A 60 -13.24 -2.22 -2.44
N LEU A 61 -11.97 -1.92 -2.67
CA LEU A 61 -10.99 -1.73 -1.61
C LEU A 61 -11.30 -0.54 -0.70
N ALA A 62 -12.08 0.46 -1.14
CA ALA A 62 -12.53 1.53 -0.26
C ALA A 62 -13.53 1.00 0.78
N VAL A 63 -14.44 0.12 0.36
CA VAL A 63 -15.39 -0.57 1.27
C VAL A 63 -14.63 -1.47 2.25
N VAL A 64 -13.63 -2.21 1.76
CA VAL A 64 -12.80 -3.06 2.61
C VAL A 64 -12.01 -2.22 3.62
N ALA A 65 -11.37 -1.14 3.18
CA ALA A 65 -10.62 -0.22 4.04
C ALA A 65 -11.51 0.40 5.12
N ALA A 66 -12.72 0.84 4.73
CA ALA A 66 -13.71 1.34 5.67
C ALA A 66 -14.08 0.27 6.71
N ALA A 67 -14.44 -0.94 6.27
CA ALA A 67 -14.79 -2.04 7.17
C ALA A 67 -13.66 -2.38 8.16
N LEU A 68 -12.43 -2.55 7.68
CA LEU A 68 -11.26 -2.82 8.54
C LEU A 68 -10.99 -1.68 9.53
N SER A 69 -11.16 -0.42 9.10
CA SER A 69 -10.92 0.74 9.95
C SER A 69 -11.90 0.90 11.12
N THR A 70 -12.98 0.11 11.15
CA THR A 70 -13.88 0.03 12.32
C THR A 70 -13.31 -0.84 13.44
N GLN A 71 -12.41 -1.77 13.12
CA GLN A 71 -11.89 -2.80 14.04
C GLN A 71 -10.44 -2.54 14.48
N ASP A 72 -9.71 -1.66 13.81
CA ASP A 72 -8.28 -1.40 14.04
C ASP A 72 -7.92 0.09 13.97
N HIS A 73 -6.65 0.41 14.24
CA HIS A 73 -6.08 1.73 13.98
C HIS A 73 -6.13 2.09 12.48
N GLY A 74 -5.90 3.36 12.14
CA GLY A 74 -6.18 3.90 10.80
C GLY A 74 -5.64 3.04 9.65
N VAL A 75 -6.51 2.76 8.67
CA VAL A 75 -6.20 1.95 7.49
C VAL A 75 -5.91 2.88 6.32
N GLY A 76 -4.87 2.57 5.56
CA GLY A 76 -4.57 3.26 4.31
C GLY A 76 -5.04 2.48 3.09
N LEU A 77 -5.43 3.19 2.04
CA LEU A 77 -5.60 2.66 0.69
C LEU A 77 -4.64 3.43 -0.23
N ALA A 78 -3.64 2.71 -0.73
CA ALA A 78 -2.70 3.19 -1.73
C ALA A 78 -3.19 2.78 -3.12
N ARG A 79 -3.29 3.76 -4.02
CA ARG A 79 -3.57 3.58 -5.45
C ARG A 79 -2.37 4.05 -6.25
N LEU A 80 -1.82 3.17 -7.07
CA LEU A 80 -0.62 3.39 -7.87
C LEU A 80 -0.95 3.03 -9.32
N ASP A 81 -1.28 4.02 -10.15
CA ASP A 81 -1.32 3.79 -11.60
C ASP A 81 0.11 3.76 -12.17
N GLY A 82 0.29 3.08 -13.30
CA GLY A 82 1.60 2.99 -13.97
C GLY A 82 2.16 4.35 -14.39
N ASP A 83 1.29 5.33 -14.55
CA ASP A 83 1.64 6.74 -14.77
C ASP A 83 1.50 7.52 -13.46
N ALA A 84 2.53 8.32 -13.14
CA ALA A 84 2.66 9.02 -11.85
C ALA A 84 1.46 9.92 -11.52
N GLU A 85 0.71 10.39 -12.52
CA GLU A 85 -0.40 11.35 -12.41
C GLU A 85 -1.58 10.88 -11.56
N ARG A 86 -1.72 9.58 -11.28
CA ARG A 86 -2.90 9.03 -10.59
C ARG A 86 -2.60 8.35 -9.26
N ARG A 87 -1.42 8.61 -8.67
CA ARG A 87 -1.10 8.12 -7.33
C ARG A 87 -2.01 8.78 -6.30
N ALA A 88 -2.59 7.98 -5.42
CA ALA A 88 -3.40 8.49 -4.32
C ALA A 88 -3.24 7.65 -3.06
N TRP A 89 -3.33 8.33 -1.92
CA TRP A 89 -3.44 7.78 -0.59
C TRP A 89 -4.76 8.22 0.05
N LEU A 90 -5.59 7.26 0.41
CA LEU A 90 -6.81 7.50 1.17
C LEU A 90 -6.63 6.93 2.57
N GLN A 91 -7.03 7.66 3.59
CA GLN A 91 -6.96 7.20 4.97
C GLN A 91 -8.36 7.01 5.55
N TYR A 92 -8.57 5.88 6.20
CA TYR A 92 -9.82 5.50 6.85
C TYR A 92 -9.62 5.30 8.35
N ARG A 93 -10.60 5.75 9.13
CA ARG A 93 -10.68 5.54 10.59
C ARG A 93 -12.14 5.49 11.02
N GLY A 94 -12.51 4.50 11.82
CA GLY A 94 -13.87 4.37 12.33
C GLY A 94 -14.92 4.18 11.23
N GLY A 95 -14.56 3.55 10.11
CA GLY A 95 -15.47 3.34 8.98
C GLY A 95 -15.58 4.52 8.01
N GLN A 96 -14.87 5.62 8.25
CA GLN A 96 -14.96 6.84 7.44
C GLN A 96 -13.62 7.20 6.81
N GLN A 97 -13.66 7.75 5.59
CA GLN A 97 -12.49 8.37 4.99
C GLN A 97 -12.21 9.70 5.70
N ILE A 98 -11.04 9.83 6.31
CA ILE A 98 -10.63 11.02 7.07
C ILE A 98 -9.63 11.90 6.32
N ALA A 99 -8.94 11.36 5.31
CA ALA A 99 -8.00 12.11 4.50
C ALA A 99 -7.86 11.52 3.09
N ARG A 100 -7.50 12.38 2.15
CA ARG A 100 -7.15 12.04 0.77
C ARG A 100 -5.94 12.87 0.37
N PHE A 101 -4.91 12.20 -0.13
CA PHE A 101 -3.71 12.82 -0.66
C PHE A 101 -3.48 12.27 -2.07
N THR A 102 -3.16 13.15 -3.00
CA THR A 102 -2.95 12.89 -4.42
C THR A 102 -1.62 13.47 -4.86
N VAL A 103 -1.29 13.37 -6.15
CA VAL A 103 -0.09 13.98 -6.73
C VAL A 103 -0.06 15.49 -6.52
N ASP A 104 -1.22 16.15 -6.52
CA ASP A 104 -1.32 17.59 -6.29
C ASP A 104 -1.06 17.98 -4.83
N ASP A 105 -1.15 17.01 -3.91
CA ASP A 105 -0.85 17.18 -2.49
C ASP A 105 0.62 16.82 -2.15
N GLU A 106 1.45 16.49 -3.16
CA GLU A 106 2.88 16.18 -2.94
C GLU A 106 3.66 17.41 -2.46
N LEU A 107 4.64 17.17 -1.58
CA LEU A 107 5.49 18.24 -1.05
C LEU A 107 6.34 18.84 -2.18
N TRP A 108 6.27 20.16 -2.30
CA TRP A 108 7.14 20.94 -3.16
C TRP A 108 8.39 21.35 -2.38
N ILE A 109 9.57 21.17 -3.00
CA ILE A 109 10.86 21.55 -2.40
C ILE A 109 11.52 22.55 -3.36
N PRO A 110 12.04 23.69 -2.86
CA PRO A 110 12.82 24.59 -3.70
C PRO A 110 14.20 23.95 -3.98
N LEU A 111 14.54 23.83 -5.27
CA LEU A 111 15.75 23.17 -5.75
C LEU A 111 16.54 24.06 -6.71
N ASP A 112 17.87 23.97 -6.64
CA ASP A 112 18.74 24.56 -7.65
C ASP A 112 18.67 23.82 -9.00
N GLU A 113 19.34 24.36 -10.02
CA GLU A 113 19.39 23.77 -11.37
C GLU A 113 19.97 22.34 -11.40
N ARG A 114 20.72 21.96 -10.36
CA ARG A 114 21.36 20.65 -10.20
C ARG A 114 20.52 19.68 -9.36
N GLY A 115 19.34 20.11 -8.91
CA GLY A 115 18.43 19.32 -8.09
C GLY A 115 18.88 19.16 -6.63
N GLN A 116 19.65 20.12 -6.10
CA GLN A 116 20.03 20.22 -4.68
C GLN A 116 19.09 21.18 -3.93
N PRO A 117 18.86 21.03 -2.61
CA PRO A 117 17.98 21.94 -1.88
C PRO A 117 18.59 23.33 -1.79
N ASP A 118 17.85 24.32 -2.27
CA ASP A 118 18.24 25.73 -2.27
C ASP A 118 16.99 26.55 -1.97
N LEU A 119 17.04 27.44 -0.98
CA LEU A 119 15.88 28.26 -0.59
C LEU A 119 15.47 29.26 -1.67
N ASP A 120 16.41 29.63 -2.53
CA ASP A 120 16.20 30.57 -3.64
C ASP A 120 15.94 29.86 -4.98
N GLY A 121 15.94 28.52 -4.96
CA GLY A 121 15.71 27.68 -6.13
C GLY A 121 14.24 27.57 -6.55
N ASP A 122 14.00 27.10 -7.76
CA ASP A 122 12.65 26.87 -8.26
C ASP A 122 11.96 25.74 -7.48
N MET A 123 10.68 25.93 -7.15
CA MET A 123 9.87 24.87 -6.53
C MET A 123 9.69 23.71 -7.51
N ARG A 124 10.18 22.51 -7.14
CA ARG A 124 9.98 21.29 -7.92
C ARG A 124 9.23 20.23 -7.11
N ARG A 125 8.44 19.41 -7.79
CA ARG A 125 7.80 18.24 -7.19
C ARG A 125 8.84 17.13 -7.02
N PHE A 126 8.74 16.36 -5.94
CA PHE A 126 9.65 15.24 -5.71
C PHE A 126 9.58 14.17 -6.81
N GLY A 127 8.40 13.97 -7.42
CA GLY A 127 8.17 13.03 -8.51
C GLY A 127 8.87 13.37 -9.84
N ASP A 128 9.33 14.61 -10.03
CA ASP A 128 9.81 15.13 -11.32
C ASP A 128 11.33 14.90 -11.55
N GLY A 129 11.91 13.88 -10.90
CA GLY A 129 13.29 13.45 -11.18
C GLY A 129 14.37 14.10 -10.31
N VAL A 130 14.09 14.37 -9.03
CA VAL A 130 15.09 14.83 -8.06
C VAL A 130 16.19 13.76 -7.88
N PRO A 131 17.49 14.08 -8.06
CA PRO A 131 18.56 13.09 -8.00
C PRO A 131 18.64 12.36 -6.64
N GLU A 132 18.78 11.03 -6.65
CA GLU A 132 18.82 10.23 -5.40
C GLU A 132 20.08 10.46 -4.55
N GLU A 133 21.16 10.94 -5.16
CA GLU A 133 22.48 11.10 -4.54
C GLU A 133 22.56 12.44 -3.78
N GLY A 134 22.65 12.38 -2.44
CA GLY A 134 22.71 13.54 -1.54
C GLY A 134 21.58 13.59 -0.49
N TRP A 135 20.50 12.85 -0.72
CA TRP A 135 19.21 13.09 -0.04
C TRP A 135 18.87 12.12 1.09
N ARG A 136 19.83 11.35 1.65
CA ARG A 136 19.55 10.42 2.76
C ARG A 136 18.92 11.09 3.99
N ARG A 137 19.18 12.38 4.23
CA ARG A 137 18.65 13.14 5.38
C ARG A 137 17.29 13.79 5.12
N LEU A 138 17.02 14.22 3.88
CA LEU A 138 15.78 14.89 3.50
C LEU A 138 14.72 13.89 3.00
N ARG A 139 15.12 12.70 2.52
CA ARG A 139 14.26 11.51 2.53
C ARG A 139 13.63 11.36 3.90
N SER A 140 14.41 11.38 4.97
CA SER A 140 13.89 11.31 6.33
C SER A 140 12.89 12.42 6.66
N CYS A 141 13.02 13.63 6.11
CA CYS A 141 12.07 14.74 6.35
C CYS A 141 10.80 14.66 5.49
N LEU A 142 10.86 14.16 4.26
CA LEU A 142 9.70 13.80 3.42
C LEU A 142 8.99 12.55 3.96
N ASP A 143 9.77 11.64 4.51
CA ASP A 143 9.31 10.54 5.35
C ASP A 143 8.75 11.05 6.70
N LEU A 144 9.15 12.26 7.12
CA LEU A 144 8.56 13.06 8.20
C LEU A 144 7.55 14.09 7.65
N GLY A 145 6.72 13.69 6.67
CA GLY A 145 5.29 14.02 6.73
C GLY A 145 4.58 13.40 7.96
N MET A 146 5.34 13.16 9.03
CA MET A 146 4.95 12.73 10.35
C MET A 146 4.95 13.99 11.20
N GLU A 147 3.80 14.46 11.64
CA GLU A 147 3.56 14.18 13.05
C GLU A 147 2.14 13.75 13.41
N ARG A 148 1.20 13.56 12.47
CA ARG A 148 -0.15 13.16 12.91
C ARG A 148 -0.82 11.98 12.25
N PHE A 149 -0.57 11.63 10.99
CA PHE A 149 -1.41 10.63 10.34
C PHE A 149 -0.67 9.80 9.30
N VAL A 150 0.01 8.73 9.74
CA VAL A 150 0.49 7.58 8.93
C VAL A 150 0.95 7.95 7.50
N SER A 151 2.16 8.48 7.39
CA SER A 151 2.86 8.64 6.12
C SER A 151 3.35 7.27 5.64
N CYS A 152 2.75 6.76 4.58
CA CYS A 152 3.20 5.55 3.91
C CYS A 152 4.12 5.95 2.74
N ARG A 153 5.42 5.66 2.89
CA ARG A 153 6.40 5.80 1.80
C ARG A 153 6.02 4.83 0.67
N PHE A 154 5.75 5.32 -0.54
CA PHE A 154 5.39 4.45 -1.68
C PHE A 154 6.58 3.63 -2.21
N THR A 155 7.79 4.18 -2.20
CA THR A 155 8.99 3.51 -2.77
C THR A 155 9.33 2.17 -2.10
N PRO A 156 9.30 2.03 -0.75
CA PRO A 156 9.47 0.72 -0.12
C PRO A 156 8.44 -0.33 -0.56
N ILE A 157 7.19 0.09 -0.80
CA ILE A 157 6.12 -0.81 -1.23
C ILE A 157 6.32 -1.26 -2.67
N THR A 158 6.60 -0.32 -3.59
CA THR A 158 6.82 -0.66 -4.99
C THR A 158 8.00 -1.62 -5.14
N ARG A 159 9.12 -1.35 -4.46
CA ARG A 159 10.29 -2.26 -4.44
C ARG A 159 9.96 -3.64 -3.87
N ALA A 160 9.20 -3.72 -2.78
CA ALA A 160 8.81 -5.01 -2.21
C ALA A 160 7.96 -5.84 -3.20
N LEU A 161 7.06 -5.20 -3.94
CA LEU A 161 6.22 -5.86 -4.93
C LEU A 161 6.99 -6.26 -6.20
N GLU A 162 7.96 -5.45 -6.64
CA GLU A 162 8.86 -5.79 -7.75
C GLU A 162 9.66 -7.05 -7.44
N ARG A 163 10.22 -7.15 -6.22
CA ARG A 163 10.95 -8.35 -5.77
C ARG A 163 10.08 -9.60 -5.77
N LEU A 164 8.82 -9.48 -5.34
CA LEU A 164 7.86 -10.60 -5.40
C LEU A 164 7.56 -11.03 -6.83
N ARG A 165 7.40 -10.08 -7.77
CA ARG A 165 7.21 -10.38 -9.19
C ARG A 165 8.43 -11.04 -9.81
N ALA A 166 9.63 -10.67 -9.37
CA ALA A 166 10.88 -11.32 -9.76
C ALA A 166 11.08 -12.72 -9.13
N GLY A 167 10.18 -13.15 -8.24
CA GLY A 167 10.26 -14.44 -7.56
C GLY A 167 11.35 -14.52 -6.49
N GLU A 168 11.84 -13.37 -6.02
CA GLU A 168 12.86 -13.31 -4.98
C GLU A 168 12.34 -13.80 -3.62
N ASP A 169 13.26 -14.26 -2.77
CA ASP A 169 12.94 -14.60 -1.39
C ASP A 169 12.37 -13.38 -0.63
N SER A 170 11.26 -13.64 0.06
CA SER A 170 10.44 -12.62 0.70
C SER A 170 9.67 -13.22 1.86
N ASP A 171 9.49 -12.41 2.90
CA ASP A 171 8.65 -12.70 4.08
C ASP A 171 7.15 -12.49 3.80
N ALA A 172 6.76 -12.33 2.53
CA ALA A 172 5.36 -12.26 2.16
C ALA A 172 4.63 -13.56 2.51
N ARG A 173 3.37 -13.42 2.90
CA ARG A 173 2.49 -14.55 3.25
C ARG A 173 1.15 -14.34 2.55
N ALA A 174 0.46 -15.43 2.26
CA ALA A 174 -0.82 -15.38 1.57
C ALA A 174 -1.87 -16.21 2.27
N TRP A 175 -3.12 -15.74 2.27
CA TRP A 175 -4.24 -16.44 2.87
C TRP A 175 -5.47 -16.43 1.97
N ILE A 176 -6.12 -17.57 1.82
CA ILE A 176 -7.46 -17.65 1.26
C ILE A 176 -8.45 -17.16 2.33
N LEU A 177 -9.18 -16.11 1.99
CA LEU A 177 -10.22 -15.49 2.82
C LEU A 177 -11.62 -15.97 2.41
N VAL A 178 -11.83 -16.16 1.11
CA VAL A 178 -13.09 -16.62 0.53
C VAL A 178 -12.80 -17.64 -0.56
N SER A 179 -13.52 -18.75 -0.57
CA SER A 179 -13.46 -19.73 -1.66
C SER A 179 -14.86 -20.28 -1.95
N GLY A 180 -15.21 -20.40 -3.23
CA GLY A 180 -16.57 -20.77 -3.67
C GLY A 180 -17.67 -19.84 -3.14
N GLY A 181 -17.36 -18.55 -2.91
CA GLY A 181 -18.26 -17.54 -2.35
C GLY A 181 -18.51 -17.68 -0.83
N ARG A 182 -17.78 -18.57 -0.15
CA ARG A 182 -17.89 -18.77 1.31
C ARG A 182 -16.65 -18.22 2.01
N ALA A 183 -16.86 -17.42 3.03
CA ALA A 183 -15.78 -16.96 3.90
C ALA A 183 -15.15 -18.14 4.66
N LEU A 184 -13.83 -18.15 4.75
CA LEU A 184 -13.06 -19.11 5.52
C LEU A 184 -12.72 -18.51 6.89
N LEU A 185 -13.28 -19.10 7.94
CA LEU A 185 -13.07 -18.68 9.33
C LEU A 185 -12.63 -19.91 10.15
N PRO A 186 -11.32 -20.07 10.45
CA PRO A 186 -10.22 -19.15 10.17
C PRO A 186 -9.77 -19.13 8.70
N PRO A 187 -9.09 -18.05 8.23
CA PRO A 187 -8.50 -18.01 6.90
C PRO A 187 -7.41 -19.08 6.74
N GLN A 188 -7.25 -19.60 5.52
CA GLN A 188 -6.30 -20.67 5.22
C GLN A 188 -5.01 -20.10 4.61
N GLU A 189 -3.87 -20.35 5.24
CA GLU A 189 -2.57 -19.93 4.69
C GLU A 189 -2.17 -20.78 3.47
N ILE A 190 -1.57 -20.12 2.47
CA ILE A 190 -1.00 -20.75 1.28
C ILE A 190 0.38 -20.15 0.98
N GLY A 191 1.18 -20.84 0.18
CA GLY A 191 2.46 -20.30 -0.29
C GLY A 191 2.24 -19.17 -1.29
N TRP A 192 2.74 -17.96 -1.01
CA TRP A 192 2.54 -16.78 -1.88
C TRP A 192 2.98 -16.99 -3.33
N ARG A 193 4.01 -17.82 -3.56
CA ARG A 193 4.51 -18.15 -4.91
C ARG A 193 3.46 -18.81 -5.80
N GLN A 194 2.43 -19.42 -5.20
CA GLN A 194 1.33 -20.04 -5.95
C GLN A 194 0.48 -19.00 -6.70
N LEU A 195 0.51 -17.72 -6.28
CA LEU A 195 -0.27 -16.62 -6.86
C LEU A 195 0.39 -15.97 -8.09
N PHE A 196 1.61 -16.39 -8.45
CA PHE A 196 2.37 -15.84 -9.57
C PHE A 196 2.70 -16.90 -10.63
N ARG A 197 1.93 -18.00 -10.65
CA ARG A 197 2.09 -19.11 -11.60
C ARG A 197 1.39 -18.84 -12.92
#